data_AF-A0AAJ1SMW3-F1
#
_entry.id   AF-A0AAJ1SMW3-F1
#
_cell.length_a   1.000
_cell.length_b   1.000
_cell.length_c   1.000
_cell.angle_alpha   90.00
_cell.angle_beta   90.00
_cell.angle_gamma   90.00
#
_symmetry.space_group_name_H-M   'P 1'
#
loop_
_entity.id
_entity.type
_entity.pdbx_description
1 polymer ?
#
loop_
_entity_poly.entity_id
_entity_poly.type
_entity_poly.pdbx_seq_one_letter_code
_entity_poly.pdbx_strand_id
1 'polypeptide(L)'
;MINLIQENLDTSIAMLTLIVSVLVIFLGLSDDQKGKQEQLKFILVSYAVIISIILYTSKFPNFMISVLVLFFVIGGLSYSINDKFDLEKELSIPQLLLYSSFSWFFITSNYILIFNILLIYTLVHILNIDYNLSLIIISISLILQYLSIVKDYFGINSYKETFSNLKNINLGVKNNKQAKDVLEENFVNENLDLVAFVLYVEDRYLFDRKKFHITFKDILNSKRDPVIFKDKIIYESKSKFEKYKRGYSTIEQQLIRQYSISDQAYRYKCRRKLFFDWIYTPLFSKAICRRKSRVYGKKKKIAKKELIWNLKLMFLYNYFINVLKNPKNKNELIKNMSKQSRVEENVYKKMFEIFNKSSKKEEMKRKIQDNLQKEYNFY
;
A
#
# COMPACT_ATOMS: atom_id res chain seq x y z
N MET A 1 -38.27 19.07 29.96
CA MET A 1 -36.89 19.62 29.98
C MET A 1 -35.96 18.74 30.81
N ILE A 2 -36.30 18.45 32.07
CA ILE A 2 -35.52 17.57 32.96
C ILE A 2 -35.32 16.15 32.37
N ASN A 3 -36.38 15.47 31.91
CA ASN A 3 -36.24 14.15 31.27
C ASN A 3 -35.38 14.16 30.00
N LEU A 4 -35.37 15.26 29.25
CA LEU A 4 -34.60 15.42 28.01
C LEU A 4 -33.12 15.75 28.32
N ILE A 5 -32.86 16.40 29.45
CA ILE A 5 -31.52 16.59 30.02
C ILE A 5 -30.99 15.27 30.57
N GLN A 6 -31.85 14.47 31.21
CA GLN A 6 -31.50 13.20 31.84
C GLN A 6 -31.24 12.09 30.81
N GLU A 7 -32.07 11.95 29.77
CA GLU A 7 -31.78 11.08 28.62
C GLU A 7 -30.45 11.43 27.94
N ASN A 8 -30.17 12.72 27.75
CA ASN A 8 -28.90 13.16 27.17
C ASN A 8 -27.71 12.87 28.11
N LEU A 9 -27.90 12.97 29.42
CA LEU A 9 -26.88 12.67 30.43
C LEU A 9 -26.57 11.17 30.45
N ASP A 10 -27.59 10.32 30.50
CA ASP A 10 -27.44 8.86 30.52
C ASP A 10 -26.80 8.34 29.23
N THR A 11 -27.20 8.89 28.08
CA THR A 11 -26.56 8.58 26.79
C THR A 11 -25.09 9.00 26.77
N SER A 12 -24.76 10.16 27.36
CA SER A 12 -23.38 10.66 27.46
C SER A 12 -22.51 9.82 28.40
N ILE A 13 -23.06 9.37 29.53
CA ILE A 13 -22.38 8.49 30.50
C ILE A 13 -22.16 7.10 29.91
N ALA A 14 -23.16 6.54 29.23
CA ALA A 14 -23.01 5.27 28.51
C ALA A 14 -21.93 5.38 27.42
N MET A 15 -21.90 6.49 26.68
CA MET A 15 -20.87 6.78 25.67
C MET A 15 -19.47 6.88 26.31
N LEU A 16 -19.31 7.62 27.40
CA LEU A 16 -18.03 7.74 28.10
C LEU A 16 -17.55 6.37 28.62
N THR A 17 -18.44 5.60 29.24
CA THR A 17 -18.15 4.26 29.77
C THR A 17 -17.72 3.30 28.67
N LEU A 18 -18.40 3.35 27.52
CA LEU A 18 -18.07 2.54 26.35
C LEU A 18 -16.70 2.96 25.76
N ILE A 19 -16.43 4.27 25.64
CA ILE A 19 -15.13 4.79 25.19
C ILE A 19 -14.01 4.35 26.14
N VAL A 20 -14.20 4.50 27.45
CA VAL A 20 -13.21 4.13 28.48
C VAL A 20 -12.99 2.61 28.49
N SER A 21 -14.05 1.81 28.40
CA SER A 21 -13.95 0.34 28.37
C SER A 21 -13.21 -0.15 27.13
N VAL A 22 -13.53 0.43 25.97
CA VAL A 22 -12.78 0.22 24.72
C VAL A 22 -11.31 0.58 24.97
N LEU A 23 -10.99 1.80 25.42
CA LEU A 23 -9.63 2.25 25.70
C LEU A 23 -8.85 1.32 26.64
N VAL A 24 -9.47 0.85 27.72
CA VAL A 24 -8.85 -0.06 28.69
C VAL A 24 -8.54 -1.43 28.06
N ILE A 25 -9.47 -1.98 27.27
CA ILE A 25 -9.24 -3.21 26.52
C ILE A 25 -8.08 -3.04 25.53
N PHE A 26 -7.94 -1.85 24.91
CA PHE A 26 -6.86 -1.56 23.97
C PHE A 26 -5.49 -1.38 24.61
N LEU A 27 -5.44 -0.70 25.75
CA LEU A 27 -4.19 -0.45 26.47
C LEU A 27 -3.68 -1.71 27.18
N GLY A 28 -4.55 -2.69 27.45
CA GLY A 28 -4.20 -3.97 28.07
C GLY A 28 -3.76 -5.09 27.10
N LEU A 29 -3.78 -4.87 25.78
CA LEU A 29 -3.25 -5.83 24.79
C LEU A 29 -1.74 -5.60 24.62
N SER A 30 -0.94 -6.24 25.49
CA SER A 30 0.48 -5.94 25.69
C SER A 30 1.46 -6.75 24.85
N ASP A 31 1.07 -7.81 24.13
CA ASP A 31 2.06 -8.76 23.61
C ASP A 31 1.84 -9.17 22.15
N ASP A 32 2.57 -8.45 21.28
CA ASP A 32 2.74 -8.66 19.84
C ASP A 32 1.46 -8.45 18.99
N GLN A 33 1.06 -7.18 18.83
CA GLN A 33 -0.09 -6.64 18.08
C GLN A 33 -0.21 -7.02 16.60
N LYS A 34 0.75 -7.78 16.06
CA LYS A 34 0.60 -8.43 14.74
C LYS A 34 0.10 -9.86 14.82
N GLY A 35 0.01 -10.42 16.03
CA GLY A 35 -0.47 -11.76 16.31
C GLY A 35 -1.94 -11.90 15.92
N LYS A 36 -2.23 -12.99 15.21
CA LYS A 36 -3.60 -13.33 14.79
C LYS A 36 -4.56 -13.38 15.99
N GLN A 37 -4.09 -13.80 17.16
CA GLN A 37 -4.89 -13.86 18.38
C GLN A 37 -5.37 -12.48 18.85
N GLU A 38 -4.50 -11.46 18.89
CA GLU A 38 -4.88 -10.11 19.32
C GLU A 38 -5.84 -9.45 18.32
N GLN A 39 -5.63 -9.67 17.02
CA GLN A 39 -6.55 -9.23 15.97
C GLN A 39 -7.94 -9.84 16.14
N LEU A 40 -8.03 -11.14 16.45
CA LEU A 40 -9.29 -11.82 16.67
C LEU A 40 -9.99 -11.32 17.94
N LYS A 41 -9.25 -11.09 19.04
CA LYS A 41 -9.79 -10.47 20.26
C LYS A 41 -10.35 -9.08 19.97
N PHE A 42 -9.62 -8.26 19.24
CA PHE A 42 -10.08 -6.94 18.81
C PHE A 42 -11.39 -7.01 18.04
N ILE A 43 -11.46 -7.87 17.03
CA ILE A 43 -12.64 -7.99 16.18
C ILE A 43 -13.87 -8.36 17.01
N LEU A 44 -13.74 -9.32 17.94
CA LEU A 44 -14.84 -9.70 18.85
C LEU A 44 -15.31 -8.53 19.72
N VAL A 45 -14.37 -7.76 20.29
CA VAL A 45 -14.68 -6.59 21.11
C VAL A 45 -15.39 -5.53 20.27
N SER A 46 -14.91 -5.26 19.06
CA SER A 46 -15.55 -4.32 18.13
C SER A 46 -16.96 -4.77 17.75
N TYR A 47 -17.19 -6.07 17.58
CA TYR A 47 -18.52 -6.62 17.27
C TYR A 47 -19.47 -6.46 18.45
N ALA A 48 -19.04 -6.83 19.65
CA ALA A 48 -19.84 -6.69 20.86
C ALA A 48 -20.26 -5.23 21.08
N VAL A 49 -19.32 -4.29 20.94
CA VAL A 49 -19.60 -2.86 21.05
C VAL A 49 -20.60 -2.39 19.99
N ILE A 50 -20.41 -2.77 18.72
CA ILE A 50 -21.31 -2.38 17.63
C ILE A 50 -22.72 -2.94 17.86
N ILE A 51 -22.84 -4.21 18.26
CA ILE A 51 -24.13 -4.84 18.57
C ILE A 51 -24.81 -4.13 19.74
N SER A 52 -24.08 -3.87 20.84
CA SER A 52 -24.62 -3.14 21.99
C SER A 52 -25.14 -1.76 21.61
N ILE A 53 -24.43 -1.04 20.73
CA ILE A 53 -24.87 0.28 20.26
C ILE A 53 -26.12 0.15 19.39
N ILE A 54 -26.15 -0.80 18.46
CA ILE A 54 -27.33 -1.01 17.61
C ILE A 54 -28.55 -1.27 18.48
N LEU A 55 -28.43 -2.15 19.50
CA LEU A 55 -29.51 -2.48 20.43
C LEU A 55 -29.96 -1.28 21.29
N TYR A 56 -29.03 -0.40 21.68
CA TYR A 56 -29.31 0.73 22.58
C TYR A 56 -29.82 1.97 21.84
N THR A 57 -29.48 2.13 20.55
CA THR A 57 -29.80 3.34 19.77
C THR A 57 -30.60 2.98 18.51
N SER A 58 -31.92 3.14 18.56
CA SER A 58 -32.79 3.09 17.37
C SER A 58 -32.67 4.34 16.48
N LYS A 59 -31.96 5.38 16.97
CA LYS A 59 -31.72 6.63 16.26
C LYS A 59 -30.23 6.96 16.21
N PHE A 60 -29.82 7.31 15.00
CA PHE A 60 -28.63 8.07 14.59
C PHE A 60 -27.47 7.30 13.91
N PRO A 61 -27.34 7.43 12.58
CA PRO A 61 -26.12 7.04 11.85
C PRO A 61 -24.88 7.84 12.29
N ASN A 62 -25.03 9.07 12.81
CA ASN A 62 -23.92 9.90 13.26
C ASN A 62 -23.18 9.30 14.48
N PHE A 63 -23.90 8.64 15.38
CA PHE A 63 -23.33 8.00 16.57
C PHE A 63 -22.46 6.79 16.17
N MET A 64 -22.99 5.94 15.29
CA MET A 64 -22.25 4.80 14.72
C MET A 64 -20.98 5.23 13.98
N ILE A 65 -21.04 6.32 13.20
CA ILE A 65 -19.86 6.88 12.52
C ILE A 65 -18.80 7.32 13.53
N SER A 66 -19.20 7.97 14.63
CA SER A 66 -18.29 8.44 15.66
C SER A 66 -17.54 7.29 16.35
N VAL A 67 -18.25 6.20 16.63
CA VAL A 67 -17.66 4.98 17.20
C VAL A 67 -16.71 4.29 16.21
N LEU A 68 -17.04 4.27 14.92
CA LEU A 68 -16.14 3.76 13.88
C LEU A 68 -14.84 4.58 13.77
N VAL A 69 -14.95 5.91 13.81
CA VAL A 69 -13.79 6.81 13.85
C VAL A 69 -12.96 6.55 15.10
N LEU A 70 -13.60 6.32 16.24
CA LEU A 70 -12.93 5.98 17.49
C LEU A 70 -12.15 4.66 17.37
N PHE A 71 -12.75 3.59 16.83
CA PHE A 71 -12.04 2.33 16.59
C PHE A 71 -10.86 2.49 15.63
N PHE A 72 -11.00 3.35 14.62
CA PHE A 72 -9.92 3.66 13.68
C PHE A 72 -8.75 4.37 14.38
N VAL A 73 -9.03 5.36 15.22
CA VAL A 73 -8.01 6.13 15.94
C VAL A 73 -7.37 5.29 17.04
N ILE A 74 -8.16 4.67 17.93
CA ILE A 74 -7.63 3.87 19.04
C ILE A 74 -6.87 2.66 18.53
N GLY A 75 -7.41 1.95 17.54
CA GLY A 75 -6.70 0.83 16.91
C GLY A 75 -5.37 1.27 16.28
N GLY A 76 -5.32 2.48 15.71
CA GLY A 76 -4.07 3.07 15.22
C GLY A 76 -3.09 3.45 16.32
N LEU A 77 -3.57 4.01 17.43
CA LEU A 77 -2.73 4.33 18.59
C LEU A 77 -2.15 3.06 19.20
N SER A 78 -2.98 2.03 19.40
CA SER A 78 -2.55 0.70 19.85
C SER A 78 -1.44 0.18 18.93
N TYR A 79 -1.70 0.06 17.62
CA TYR A 79 -0.74 -0.42 16.62
C TYR A 79 0.57 0.40 16.56
N SER A 80 0.52 1.68 16.97
CA SER A 80 1.69 2.56 16.96
C SER A 80 2.67 2.33 18.11
N ILE A 81 2.25 1.64 19.18
CA ILE A 81 3.06 1.30 20.36
C ILE A 81 4.04 0.13 20.07
N ASN A 82 4.03 -0.40 18.84
CA ASN A 82 4.87 -1.53 18.45
C ASN A 82 6.38 -1.23 18.53
N ASP A 83 7.10 -1.98 19.36
CA ASP A 83 8.55 -1.85 19.56
C ASP A 83 9.38 -2.12 18.30
N LYS A 84 8.82 -2.88 17.34
CA LYS A 84 9.48 -3.15 16.05
C LYS A 84 9.49 -1.92 15.13
N PHE A 85 8.77 -0.85 15.47
CA PHE A 85 8.77 0.40 14.68
C PHE A 85 10.11 1.12 14.81
N ASP A 86 10.76 1.33 13.67
CA ASP A 86 12.02 2.07 13.58
C ASP A 86 11.95 3.06 12.44
N LEU A 87 11.90 2.58 11.19
CA LEU A 87 11.83 3.46 10.03
C LEU A 87 10.48 4.20 9.97
N GLU A 88 9.41 3.62 10.52
CA GLU A 88 8.11 4.25 10.73
C GLU A 88 8.20 5.55 11.55
N LYS A 89 9.11 5.61 12.54
CA LYS A 89 9.33 6.78 13.40
C LYS A 89 9.89 7.98 12.63
N GLU A 90 10.33 7.79 11.38
CA GLU A 90 10.68 8.88 10.47
C GLU A 90 9.45 9.60 9.90
N LEU A 91 8.24 9.08 10.05
CA LEU A 91 7.04 9.81 9.66
C LEU A 91 6.80 11.00 10.60
N SER A 92 6.03 12.01 10.16
CA SER A 92 5.51 13.01 11.12
C SER A 92 4.43 12.36 11.98
N ILE A 93 4.17 12.87 13.19
CA ILE A 93 3.13 12.33 14.09
C ILE A 93 1.80 12.07 13.35
N PRO A 94 1.24 13.02 12.55
CA PRO A 94 0.01 12.76 11.81
C PRO A 94 0.12 11.63 10.77
N GLN A 95 1.30 11.48 10.14
CA GLN A 95 1.53 10.44 9.14
C GLN A 95 1.70 9.06 9.78
N LEU A 96 2.35 9.01 10.95
CA LEU A 96 2.49 7.78 11.72
C LEU A 96 1.14 7.31 12.24
N LEU A 97 0.31 8.22 12.76
CA LEU A 97 -1.05 7.90 13.19
C LEU A 97 -1.89 7.39 12.02
N LEU A 98 -1.91 8.12 10.90
CA LEU A 98 -2.63 7.68 9.69
C LEU A 98 -2.15 6.32 9.21
N TYR A 99 -0.83 6.10 9.11
CA TYR A 99 -0.28 4.79 8.74
C TYR A 99 -0.74 3.69 9.69
N SER A 100 -0.68 3.95 11.00
CA SER A 100 -0.99 2.94 12.01
C SER A 100 -2.49 2.63 12.03
N SER A 101 -3.35 3.65 12.00
CA SER A 101 -4.80 3.48 11.91
C SER A 101 -5.22 2.75 10.64
N PHE A 102 -4.66 3.14 9.48
CA PHE A 102 -4.97 2.41 8.24
C PHE A 102 -4.41 1.00 8.24
N SER A 103 -3.19 0.78 8.76
CA SER A 103 -2.63 -0.57 8.88
C SER A 103 -3.56 -1.44 9.71
N TRP A 104 -4.02 -0.93 10.86
CA TRP A 104 -4.96 -1.64 11.72
C TRP A 104 -6.30 -1.90 11.04
N PHE A 105 -6.90 -0.88 10.42
CA PHE A 105 -8.18 -0.96 9.70
C PHE A 105 -8.15 -1.95 8.54
N PHE A 106 -7.09 -1.83 7.73
CA PHE A 106 -6.32 -2.88 7.07
C PHE A 106 -6.52 -4.24 7.72
N ILE A 107 -5.59 -4.64 8.56
CA ILE A 107 -5.38 -5.94 9.20
C ILE A 107 -6.67 -6.56 9.78
N THR A 108 -7.49 -5.76 10.45
CA THR A 108 -8.71 -6.24 11.14
C THR A 108 -9.94 -6.30 10.22
N SER A 109 -9.83 -5.83 8.98
CA SER A 109 -10.93 -5.80 8.01
C SER A 109 -12.12 -4.95 8.46
N ASN A 110 -11.87 -3.87 9.21
CA ASN A 110 -12.90 -2.99 9.76
C ASN A 110 -13.82 -2.34 8.72
N TYR A 111 -13.44 -2.32 7.43
CA TYR A 111 -14.33 -1.90 6.36
C TYR A 111 -15.60 -2.77 6.24
N ILE A 112 -15.56 -4.04 6.67
CA ILE A 112 -16.74 -4.92 6.68
C ILE A 112 -17.71 -4.48 7.79
N LEU A 113 -17.21 -3.97 8.91
CA LEU A 113 -18.05 -3.37 9.95
C LEU A 113 -18.78 -2.13 9.43
N ILE A 114 -18.07 -1.27 8.70
CA ILE A 114 -18.69 -0.12 8.02
C ILE A 114 -19.79 -0.59 7.06
N PHE A 115 -19.51 -1.63 6.26
CA PHE A 115 -20.49 -2.20 5.33
C PHE A 115 -21.73 -2.73 6.05
N ASN A 116 -21.56 -3.47 7.15
CA ASN A 116 -22.68 -4.00 7.94
C ASN A 116 -23.54 -2.88 8.56
N ILE A 117 -22.92 -1.78 8.99
CA ILE A 117 -23.64 -0.60 9.49
C ILE A 117 -24.46 0.07 8.38
N LEU A 118 -23.88 0.21 7.19
CA LEU A 118 -24.61 0.74 6.03
C LEU A 118 -25.75 -0.20 5.61
N LEU A 119 -25.52 -1.51 5.66
CA LEU A 119 -26.53 -2.51 5.36
C LEU A 119 -27.72 -2.41 6.32
N ILE A 120 -27.50 -2.28 7.63
CA ILE A 120 -28.57 -2.04 8.61
C ILE A 120 -29.41 -0.84 8.20
N TYR A 121 -28.74 0.27 7.95
CA TYR A 121 -29.40 1.51 7.62
C TYR A 121 -30.29 1.35 6.37
N THR A 122 -29.78 0.66 5.34
CA THR A 122 -30.55 0.36 4.13
C THR A 122 -31.72 -0.59 4.41
N LEU A 123 -31.52 -1.71 5.12
CA LEU A 123 -32.58 -2.69 5.40
C LEU A 123 -33.72 -2.06 6.20
N VAL A 124 -33.39 -1.31 7.27
CA VAL A 124 -34.38 -0.75 8.19
C VAL A 124 -35.05 0.51 7.64
N HIS A 125 -34.28 1.47 7.10
CA HIS A 125 -34.83 2.78 6.74
C HIS A 125 -35.20 2.95 5.26
N ILE A 126 -34.60 2.17 4.37
CA ILE A 126 -34.87 2.27 2.92
C ILE A 126 -35.82 1.15 2.49
N LEU A 127 -35.54 -0.08 2.93
CA LEU A 127 -36.32 -1.25 2.56
C LEU A 127 -37.42 -1.60 3.57
N ASN A 128 -37.50 -0.89 4.70
CA ASN A 128 -38.50 -1.09 5.77
C ASN A 128 -38.61 -2.55 6.25
N ILE A 129 -37.49 -3.27 6.27
CA ILE A 129 -37.42 -4.62 6.80
C ILE A 129 -37.48 -4.55 8.33
N ASP A 130 -38.16 -5.53 8.93
CA ASP A 130 -38.24 -5.68 10.38
C ASP A 130 -36.85 -5.58 11.03
N TYR A 131 -36.79 -4.83 12.13
CA TYR A 131 -35.54 -4.53 12.81
C TYR A 131 -34.91 -5.79 13.42
N ASN A 132 -35.71 -6.72 13.96
CA ASN A 132 -35.21 -7.97 14.53
C ASN A 132 -34.68 -8.90 13.42
N LEU A 133 -35.38 -8.97 12.28
CA LEU A 133 -34.88 -9.71 11.12
C LEU A 133 -33.57 -9.11 10.59
N SER A 134 -33.47 -7.78 10.55
CA SER A 134 -32.23 -7.08 10.18
C SER A 134 -31.08 -7.47 11.11
N LEU A 135 -31.31 -7.44 12.44
CA LEU A 135 -30.34 -7.87 13.47
C LEU A 135 -29.80 -9.30 13.26
N ILE A 136 -30.67 -10.24 12.91
CA ILE A 136 -30.27 -11.62 12.60
C ILE A 136 -29.34 -11.65 11.38
N ILE A 137 -29.68 -10.94 10.30
CA ILE A 137 -28.87 -10.87 9.08
C ILE A 137 -27.45 -10.34 9.38
N ILE A 138 -27.32 -9.30 10.21
CA ILE A 138 -26.00 -8.76 10.58
C ILE A 138 -25.23 -9.72 11.45
N SER A 139 -25.89 -10.36 12.43
CA SER A 139 -25.24 -11.31 13.31
C SER A 139 -24.62 -12.46 12.51
N ILE A 140 -25.35 -12.97 11.52
CA ILE A 140 -24.85 -13.98 10.57
C ILE A 140 -23.65 -13.41 9.78
N SER A 141 -23.76 -12.19 9.24
CA SER A 141 -22.67 -11.53 8.51
C SER A 141 -21.39 -11.38 9.34
N LEU A 142 -21.51 -10.96 10.61
CA LEU A 142 -20.39 -10.82 11.55
C LEU A 142 -19.75 -12.18 11.88
N ILE A 143 -20.55 -13.23 12.10
CA ILE A 143 -20.05 -14.59 12.31
C ILE A 143 -19.26 -15.07 11.08
N LEU A 144 -19.82 -14.90 9.89
CA LEU A 144 -19.15 -15.28 8.63
C LEU A 144 -17.85 -14.50 8.42
N GLN A 145 -17.83 -13.21 8.74
CA GLN A 145 -16.63 -12.40 8.70
C GLN A 145 -15.57 -12.94 9.68
N TYR A 146 -15.97 -13.22 10.93
CA TYR A 146 -15.06 -13.75 11.94
C TYR A 146 -14.42 -15.06 11.49
N LEU A 147 -15.23 -16.01 11.01
CA LEU A 147 -14.76 -17.29 10.48
C LEU A 147 -13.80 -17.10 9.30
N SER A 148 -14.05 -16.13 8.43
CA SER A 148 -13.15 -15.81 7.32
C SER A 148 -11.78 -15.31 7.81
N ILE A 149 -11.72 -14.53 8.88
CA ILE A 149 -10.46 -13.98 9.44
C ILE A 149 -9.72 -15.03 10.28
N VAL A 150 -10.47 -15.92 10.95
CA VAL A 150 -9.90 -17.10 11.62
C VAL A 150 -9.20 -18.01 10.62
N LYS A 151 -9.69 -18.12 9.38
CA LYS A 151 -9.04 -18.95 8.35
C LYS A 151 -7.78 -18.30 7.78
N ASP A 152 -7.87 -17.04 7.34
CA ASP A 152 -6.79 -16.33 6.64
C ASP A 152 -6.57 -14.94 7.24
N TYR A 153 -5.29 -14.52 7.37
CA TYR A 153 -4.93 -13.20 7.90
C TYR A 153 -4.16 -12.35 6.88
N PHE A 154 -4.33 -11.04 6.96
CA PHE A 154 -3.62 -10.09 6.12
C PHE A 154 -2.37 -9.56 6.84
N GLY A 155 -1.26 -10.29 6.71
CA GLY A 155 0.01 -9.91 7.35
C GLY A 155 0.80 -8.87 6.57
N ILE A 156 1.29 -7.84 7.28
CA ILE A 156 2.17 -6.79 6.76
C ILE A 156 3.45 -6.73 7.61
N ASN A 157 4.60 -6.62 6.96
CA ASN A 157 5.91 -6.48 7.61
C ASN A 157 6.20 -5.04 8.01
N SER A 158 7.07 -4.84 9.01
CA SER A 158 7.49 -3.48 9.38
C SER A 158 8.29 -2.84 8.25
N TYR A 159 8.42 -1.51 8.26
CA TYR A 159 9.29 -0.79 7.34
C TYR A 159 10.74 -1.21 7.54
N LYS A 160 11.17 -1.46 8.79
CA LYS A 160 12.52 -1.94 9.08
C LYS A 160 12.79 -3.28 8.41
N GLU A 161 11.88 -4.23 8.56
CA GLU A 161 11.97 -5.58 7.99
C GLU A 161 11.91 -5.57 6.46
N THR A 162 10.95 -4.82 5.91
CA THR A 162 10.85 -4.62 4.46
C THR A 162 12.13 -3.99 3.91
N PHE A 163 12.65 -2.98 4.61
CA PHE A 163 13.89 -2.34 4.22
C PHE A 163 15.10 -3.28 4.34
N SER A 164 15.21 -4.08 5.41
CA SER A 164 16.33 -5.02 5.56
C SER A 164 16.31 -6.10 4.48
N ASN A 165 15.13 -6.60 4.13
CA ASN A 165 14.98 -7.59 3.06
C ASN A 165 15.34 -7.00 1.69
N LEU A 166 15.05 -5.72 1.47
CA LEU A 166 15.57 -4.97 0.31
C LEU A 166 17.09 -4.71 0.40
N LYS A 167 17.64 -4.54 1.61
CA LYS A 167 19.03 -4.14 1.87
C LYS A 167 20.07 -5.21 1.57
N ASN A 168 19.67 -6.47 1.39
CA ASN A 168 20.59 -7.52 0.92
C ASN A 168 21.21 -7.20 -0.47
N ILE A 169 20.78 -6.11 -1.14
CA ILE A 169 21.45 -5.51 -2.32
C ILE A 169 21.92 -4.06 -2.06
N ASN A 170 22.76 -3.85 -1.03
CA ASN A 170 23.53 -2.60 -0.87
C ASN A 170 22.74 -1.27 -0.76
N LEU A 171 21.46 -1.25 -0.37
CA LEU A 171 20.67 -0.02 -0.19
C LEU A 171 21.07 0.86 1.03
N GLY A 172 22.23 0.62 1.65
CA GLY A 172 22.70 1.15 2.92
C GLY A 172 22.02 2.43 3.43
N VAL A 173 21.28 2.33 4.56
CA VAL A 173 20.64 3.49 5.23
C VAL A 173 21.64 4.39 5.94
N LYS A 174 22.73 3.80 6.43
CA LYS A 174 23.69 4.47 7.33
C LYS A 174 24.72 5.31 6.60
N ASN A 175 24.96 5.06 5.31
CA ASN A 175 25.92 5.79 4.52
C ASN A 175 25.14 6.48 3.40
N ASN A 176 25.52 7.71 3.03
CA ASN A 176 24.91 8.50 1.95
C ASN A 176 25.18 7.92 0.56
N LYS A 177 25.22 6.59 0.45
CA LYS A 177 25.44 5.87 -0.78
C LYS A 177 24.36 6.24 -1.77
N GLN A 178 24.80 6.93 -2.81
CA GLN A 178 24.05 7.23 -4.02
C GLN A 178 23.93 5.92 -4.82
N ALA A 179 22.97 5.85 -5.73
CA ALA A 179 22.83 4.69 -6.61
C ALA A 179 24.14 4.38 -7.35
N LYS A 180 24.88 5.42 -7.77
CA LYS A 180 26.20 5.29 -8.39
C LYS A 180 27.28 4.69 -7.48
N ASP A 181 27.17 4.84 -6.17
CA ASP A 181 28.13 4.29 -5.19
C ASP A 181 27.84 2.81 -4.84
N VAL A 182 26.71 2.30 -5.33
CA VAL A 182 26.17 0.97 -5.01
C VAL A 182 26.14 0.08 -6.25
N LEU A 183 25.81 0.66 -7.40
CA LEU A 183 25.77 0.00 -8.68
C LEU A 183 27.12 0.19 -9.34
N GLU A 184 27.79 -0.92 -9.67
CA GLU A 184 29.02 -0.86 -10.46
C GLU A 184 28.73 -0.20 -11.82
N GLU A 185 29.57 0.75 -12.23
CA GLU A 185 29.37 1.52 -13.46
C GLU A 185 29.30 0.60 -14.71
N ASN A 186 30.14 -0.43 -14.74
CA ASN A 186 30.13 -1.45 -15.77
C ASN A 186 28.79 -2.21 -15.81
N PHE A 187 28.25 -2.59 -14.65
CA PHE A 187 26.96 -3.28 -14.56
C PHE A 187 25.82 -2.42 -15.11
N VAL A 188 25.82 -1.11 -14.82
CA VAL A 188 24.81 -0.18 -15.34
C VAL A 188 24.91 -0.06 -16.86
N ASN A 189 26.12 0.14 -17.39
CA ASN A 189 26.34 0.35 -18.82
C ASN A 189 26.01 -0.91 -19.64
N GLU A 190 26.42 -2.09 -19.18
CA GLU A 190 26.14 -3.37 -19.84
C GLU A 190 24.64 -3.69 -19.91
N ASN A 191 23.88 -3.32 -18.88
CA ASN A 191 22.46 -3.66 -18.77
C ASN A 191 21.52 -2.53 -19.19
N LEU A 192 22.05 -1.38 -19.63
CA LEU A 192 21.27 -0.17 -19.85
C LEU A 192 20.12 -0.36 -20.85
N ASP A 193 20.35 -1.09 -21.95
CA ASP A 193 19.34 -1.41 -22.95
C ASP A 193 18.17 -2.23 -22.35
N LEU A 194 18.51 -3.23 -21.53
CA LEU A 194 17.54 -4.13 -20.90
C LEU A 194 16.74 -3.38 -19.83
N VAL A 195 17.41 -2.59 -18.99
CA VAL A 195 16.78 -1.77 -17.95
C VAL A 195 15.89 -0.68 -18.56
N ALA A 196 16.32 -0.05 -19.66
CA ALA A 196 15.51 0.93 -20.39
C ALA A 196 14.22 0.31 -20.95
N PHE A 197 14.29 -0.93 -21.46
CA PHE A 197 13.09 -1.66 -21.89
C PHE A 197 12.15 -1.95 -20.71
N VAL A 198 12.69 -2.44 -19.59
CA VAL A 198 11.91 -2.69 -18.36
C VAL A 198 11.23 -1.41 -17.89
N LEU A 199 11.97 -0.30 -17.82
CA LEU A 199 11.44 1.01 -17.45
C LEU A 199 10.25 1.39 -18.35
N TYR A 200 10.40 1.28 -19.67
CA TYR A 200 9.32 1.65 -20.59
C TYR A 200 8.07 0.79 -20.42
N VAL A 201 8.26 -0.52 -20.28
CA VAL A 201 7.17 -1.51 -20.36
C VAL A 201 6.47 -1.71 -19.01
N GLU A 202 7.19 -1.60 -17.89
CA GLU A 202 6.62 -1.63 -16.55
C GLU A 202 6.08 -0.27 -16.14
N ASP A 203 6.82 0.81 -16.42
CA ASP A 203 6.64 2.06 -15.70
C ASP A 203 7.30 3.29 -16.36
N ARG A 204 6.92 3.59 -17.60
CA ARG A 204 7.52 4.66 -18.42
C ARG A 204 7.57 6.05 -17.79
N TYR A 205 6.72 6.30 -16.78
CA TYR A 205 6.64 7.58 -16.08
C TYR A 205 7.38 7.59 -14.73
N LEU A 206 8.17 6.55 -14.40
CA LEU A 206 8.83 6.41 -13.10
C LEU A 206 9.58 7.69 -12.70
N PHE A 207 10.37 8.23 -13.62
CA PHE A 207 11.18 9.43 -13.44
C PHE A 207 10.46 10.74 -13.76
N ASP A 208 9.21 10.69 -14.22
CA ASP A 208 8.42 11.89 -14.52
C ASP A 208 7.54 12.31 -13.33
N ARG A 209 7.33 11.41 -12.37
CA ARG A 209 6.51 11.65 -11.16
C ARG A 209 7.34 11.63 -9.88
N LYS A 210 7.13 12.62 -9.01
CA LYS A 210 7.70 12.61 -7.64
C LYS A 210 6.96 11.67 -6.68
N LYS A 211 5.74 11.26 -7.02
CA LYS A 211 4.93 10.36 -6.19
C LYS A 211 5.32 8.90 -6.46
N PHE A 212 5.14 8.05 -5.44
CA PHE A 212 5.39 6.59 -5.50
C PHE A 212 4.10 5.80 -5.81
N HIS A 213 3.08 6.48 -6.30
CA HIS A 213 1.81 5.92 -6.73
C HIS A 213 1.31 6.63 -7.97
N ILE A 214 0.43 5.97 -8.71
CA ILE A 214 -0.20 6.49 -9.92
C ILE A 214 -1.32 7.44 -9.49
N THR A 215 -1.29 8.67 -10.01
CA THR A 215 -2.32 9.68 -9.80
C THR A 215 -3.29 9.74 -10.97
N PHE A 216 -4.44 10.39 -10.77
CA PHE A 216 -5.37 10.70 -11.86
C PHE A 216 -4.71 11.47 -13.01
N LYS A 217 -3.76 12.38 -12.72
CA LYS A 217 -2.99 13.09 -13.74
C LYS A 217 -2.17 12.14 -14.61
N ASP A 218 -1.56 11.12 -14.00
CA ASP A 218 -0.78 10.11 -14.73
C ASP A 218 -1.69 9.27 -15.64
N ILE A 219 -2.89 8.94 -15.16
CA ILE A 219 -3.92 8.24 -15.96
C ILE A 219 -4.32 9.09 -17.17
N LEU A 220 -4.58 10.39 -16.98
CA LEU A 220 -4.93 11.31 -18.06
C LEU A 220 -3.78 11.46 -19.08
N ASN A 221 -2.55 11.61 -18.61
CA ASN A 221 -1.37 11.69 -19.46
C ASN A 221 -1.19 10.41 -20.29
N SER A 222 -1.47 9.24 -19.70
CA SER A 222 -1.36 7.97 -20.41
C SER A 222 -2.31 7.83 -21.61
N LYS A 223 -3.45 8.55 -21.59
CA LYS A 223 -4.38 8.61 -22.72
C LYS A 223 -3.87 9.51 -23.84
N ARG A 224 -3.10 10.55 -23.52
CA ARG A 224 -2.56 11.54 -24.48
C ARG A 224 -1.31 11.04 -25.19
N ASP A 225 -0.47 10.30 -24.48
CA ASP A 225 0.76 9.69 -25.01
C ASP A 225 0.59 8.16 -25.05
N PRO A 226 -0.04 7.59 -26.09
CA PRO A 226 -0.26 6.16 -26.17
C PRO A 226 1.08 5.40 -26.23
N VAL A 227 1.09 4.16 -25.74
CA VAL A 227 2.29 3.30 -25.84
C VAL A 227 2.64 3.05 -27.31
N ILE A 228 3.93 3.00 -27.64
CA ILE A 228 4.40 2.81 -29.04
C ILE A 228 3.98 1.47 -29.65
N PHE A 229 3.52 0.53 -28.82
CA PHE A 229 3.03 -0.79 -29.22
C PHE A 229 1.56 -0.79 -29.64
N LYS A 230 0.83 0.29 -29.32
CA LYS A 230 -0.60 0.41 -29.64
C LYS A 230 -0.77 0.23 -31.15
N ASP A 231 -1.72 -0.62 -31.52
CA ASP A 231 -2.09 -0.92 -32.91
C ASP A 231 -1.00 -1.63 -33.76
N LYS A 232 0.21 -1.86 -33.20
CA LYS A 232 1.32 -2.58 -33.87
C LYS A 232 1.43 -4.05 -33.48
N ILE A 233 0.77 -4.43 -32.38
CA ILE A 233 0.72 -5.81 -31.90
C ILE A 233 -0.73 -6.28 -32.05
N ILE A 234 -0.97 -7.09 -33.09
CA ILE A 234 -2.25 -7.73 -33.32
C ILE A 234 -2.37 -8.90 -32.34
N TYR A 235 -3.43 -8.89 -31.54
CA TYR A 235 -3.76 -9.96 -30.62
C TYR A 235 -4.82 -10.84 -31.28
N GLU A 236 -4.58 -12.15 -31.33
CA GLU A 236 -5.49 -13.11 -31.98
C GLU A 236 -6.87 -13.23 -31.29
N SER A 237 -7.10 -12.61 -30.11
CA SER A 237 -8.45 -12.56 -29.54
C SER A 237 -8.74 -11.29 -28.72
N LYS A 238 -9.97 -10.77 -28.86
CA LYS A 238 -10.50 -9.67 -28.02
C LYS A 238 -10.56 -10.04 -26.53
N SER A 239 -10.77 -11.32 -26.18
CA SER A 239 -10.73 -11.82 -24.79
C SER A 239 -9.30 -11.80 -24.19
N LYS A 240 -8.26 -11.87 -25.02
CA LYS A 240 -6.87 -11.60 -24.61
C LYS A 240 -6.64 -10.11 -24.33
N PHE A 241 -7.31 -9.19 -25.04
CA PHE A 241 -7.13 -7.74 -24.84
C PHE A 241 -7.53 -7.27 -23.43
N GLU A 242 -8.60 -7.80 -22.84
CA GLU A 242 -8.98 -7.53 -21.44
C GLU A 242 -8.09 -8.25 -20.42
N LYS A 243 -7.53 -9.42 -20.77
CA LYS A 243 -6.47 -10.08 -19.99
C LYS A 243 -5.16 -9.27 -19.96
N TYR A 244 -4.98 -8.33 -20.91
CA TYR A 244 -3.76 -7.53 -21.10
C TYR A 244 -3.90 -6.03 -20.80
N LYS A 245 -5.01 -5.56 -20.22
CA LYS A 245 -4.98 -4.33 -19.42
C LYS A 245 -4.05 -4.59 -18.24
N ARG A 246 -2.75 -4.41 -18.47
CA ARG A 246 -1.71 -4.60 -17.48
C ARG A 246 -2.10 -3.79 -16.25
N GLY A 247 -2.20 -4.46 -15.11
CA GLY A 247 -2.59 -3.79 -13.87
C GLY A 247 -1.64 -2.64 -13.61
N TYR A 248 -2.17 -1.43 -13.43
CA TYR A 248 -1.45 -0.20 -13.13
C TYR A 248 -0.72 -0.31 -11.77
N SER A 249 0.37 -1.08 -11.71
CA SER A 249 1.27 -1.16 -10.56
C SER A 249 2.64 -0.66 -10.97
N THR A 250 3.14 0.34 -10.27
CA THR A 250 4.47 0.90 -10.54
C THR A 250 5.57 -0.08 -10.15
N ILE A 251 6.79 0.12 -10.65
CA ILE A 251 7.94 -0.70 -10.24
C ILE A 251 8.13 -0.64 -8.73
N GLU A 252 7.95 0.54 -8.12
CA GLU A 252 8.08 0.69 -6.66
C GLU A 252 7.06 -0.18 -5.92
N GLN A 253 5.80 -0.17 -6.36
CA GLN A 253 4.74 -0.99 -5.78
C GLN A 253 4.96 -2.49 -6.01
N GLN A 254 5.44 -2.89 -7.19
CA GLN A 254 5.72 -4.29 -7.49
C GLN A 254 6.86 -4.81 -6.61
N LEU A 255 7.95 -4.05 -6.50
CA LEU A 255 9.12 -4.40 -5.69
C LEU A 255 8.77 -4.45 -4.20
N ILE A 256 8.21 -3.39 -3.64
CA ILE A 256 7.97 -3.28 -2.18
C ILE A 256 7.02 -4.38 -1.72
N ARG A 257 5.98 -4.71 -2.50
CA ARG A 257 5.02 -5.76 -2.12
C ARG A 257 5.67 -7.11 -1.87
N GLN A 258 6.70 -7.50 -2.62
CA GLN A 258 7.35 -8.79 -2.43
C GLN A 258 7.98 -8.98 -1.03
N TYR A 259 8.35 -7.87 -0.38
CA TYR A 259 9.08 -7.91 0.89
C TYR A 259 8.25 -7.42 2.08
N SER A 260 7.07 -6.87 1.81
CA SER A 260 6.24 -6.19 2.81
C SER A 260 4.96 -6.94 3.17
N ILE A 261 4.60 -8.00 2.44
CA ILE A 261 3.41 -8.81 2.75
C ILE A 261 3.74 -10.28 2.88
N SER A 262 2.98 -10.95 3.74
CA SER A 262 2.92 -12.40 3.80
C SER A 262 2.29 -13.00 2.54
N ASP A 263 2.64 -14.24 2.19
CA ASP A 263 2.10 -14.95 1.02
C ASP A 263 0.55 -15.04 1.04
N GLN A 264 -0.03 -15.22 2.23
CA GLN A 264 -1.48 -15.30 2.41
C GLN A 264 -2.20 -14.00 2.03
N ALA A 265 -1.54 -12.84 2.22
CA ALA A 265 -2.10 -11.54 1.89
C ALA A 265 -2.35 -11.36 0.38
N TYR A 266 -1.75 -12.19 -0.49
CA TYR A 266 -1.95 -12.10 -1.94
C TYR A 266 -3.36 -12.47 -2.40
N ARG A 267 -4.13 -13.19 -1.57
CA ARG A 267 -5.53 -13.54 -1.82
C ARG A 267 -6.44 -12.30 -1.86
N TYR A 268 -6.13 -11.28 -1.05
CA TYR A 268 -6.95 -10.07 -0.90
C TYR A 268 -6.60 -8.98 -1.93
N LYS A 269 -6.87 -9.24 -3.21
CA LYS A 269 -6.45 -8.38 -4.33
C LYS A 269 -6.79 -6.90 -4.14
N CYS A 270 -8.04 -6.55 -3.83
CA CYS A 270 -8.50 -5.16 -3.71
C CYS A 270 -7.92 -4.48 -2.48
N ARG A 271 -8.05 -5.10 -1.31
CA ARG A 271 -7.49 -4.64 -0.02
C ARG A 271 -6.00 -4.35 -0.12
N ARG A 272 -5.24 -5.31 -0.65
CA ARG A 272 -3.81 -5.18 -0.90
C ARG A 272 -3.52 -4.01 -1.83
N LYS A 273 -4.23 -3.90 -2.95
CA LYS A 273 -3.99 -2.84 -3.94
C LYS A 273 -4.23 -1.45 -3.33
N LEU A 274 -5.36 -1.26 -2.64
CA LEU A 274 -5.68 0.01 -1.98
C LEU A 274 -4.63 0.39 -0.93
N PHE A 275 -4.32 -0.51 0.00
CA PHE A 275 -3.39 -0.20 1.09
C PHE A 275 -1.95 0.01 0.59
N PHE A 276 -1.44 -0.86 -0.27
CA PHE A 276 -0.05 -0.77 -0.71
C PHE A 276 0.22 0.40 -1.64
N ASP A 277 -0.72 0.68 -2.55
CA ASP A 277 -0.52 1.76 -3.50
C ASP A 277 -0.62 3.13 -2.84
N TRP A 278 -1.59 3.31 -1.95
CA TRP A 278 -1.94 4.65 -1.44
C TRP A 278 -1.30 4.98 -0.09
N ILE A 279 -0.98 3.96 0.72
CA ILE A 279 -0.59 4.15 2.12
C ILE A 279 0.82 3.62 2.36
N TYR A 280 1.04 2.31 2.19
CA TYR A 280 2.31 1.69 2.56
C TYR A 280 3.47 2.19 1.70
N THR A 281 3.42 2.01 0.37
CA THR A 281 4.53 2.35 -0.54
C THR A 281 4.91 3.84 -0.47
N PRO A 282 3.96 4.80 -0.49
CA PRO A 282 4.29 6.21 -0.40
C PRO A 282 4.92 6.61 0.94
N LEU A 283 4.41 6.10 2.06
CA LEU A 283 4.90 6.45 3.39
C LEU A 283 6.23 5.75 3.71
N PHE A 284 6.40 4.49 3.29
CA PHE A 284 7.67 3.76 3.34
C PHE A 284 8.78 4.53 2.61
N SER A 285 8.54 4.90 1.36
CA SER A 285 9.51 5.62 0.54
C SER A 285 9.83 7.00 1.15
N LYS A 286 8.82 7.68 1.69
CA LYS A 286 8.99 8.97 2.37
C LYS A 286 9.84 8.86 3.65
N ALA A 287 9.68 7.78 4.40
CA ALA A 287 10.46 7.50 5.60
C ALA A 287 11.95 7.29 5.25
N ILE A 288 12.25 6.51 4.20
CA ILE A 288 13.62 6.32 3.69
C ILE A 288 14.25 7.67 3.31
N CYS A 289 13.58 8.46 2.46
CA CYS A 289 14.11 9.75 2.03
C CYS A 289 14.33 10.70 3.21
N ARG A 290 13.45 10.68 4.22
CA ARG A 290 13.62 11.54 5.41
C ARG A 290 14.83 11.09 6.23
N ARG A 291 14.99 9.80 6.49
CA ARG A 291 16.15 9.27 7.23
C ARG A 291 17.46 9.63 6.52
N LYS A 292 17.56 9.34 5.22
CA LYS A 292 18.73 9.70 4.40
C LYS A 292 18.99 11.22 4.38
N SER A 293 17.94 12.05 4.43
CA SER A 293 18.12 13.51 4.39
C SER A 293 18.72 14.13 5.67
N ARG A 294 18.75 13.40 6.81
CA ARG A 294 19.16 13.95 8.12
C ARG A 294 20.62 14.42 8.13
N VAL A 295 21.47 13.72 7.40
CA VAL A 295 22.91 14.00 7.22
C VAL A 295 23.22 15.37 6.61
N TYR A 296 22.27 15.99 5.91
CA TYR A 296 22.46 17.27 5.20
C TYR A 296 22.07 18.50 6.05
N GLY A 297 21.86 18.33 7.37
CA GLY A 297 21.63 19.42 8.31
C GLY A 297 20.58 20.44 7.87
N LYS A 298 21.00 21.70 7.64
CA LYS A 298 20.13 22.82 7.24
C LYS A 298 19.43 22.58 5.88
N LYS A 299 20.09 21.90 4.95
CA LYS A 299 19.58 21.61 3.60
C LYS A 299 18.70 20.34 3.53
N LYS A 300 18.38 19.69 4.66
CA LYS A 300 17.54 18.47 4.74
C LYS A 300 16.24 18.52 3.94
N LYS A 301 15.56 19.69 3.91
CA LYS A 301 14.28 19.84 3.19
C LYS A 301 14.47 19.73 1.67
N ILE A 302 15.55 20.28 1.14
CA ILE A 302 15.92 20.22 -0.29
C ILE A 302 16.39 18.81 -0.61
N ALA A 303 17.34 18.28 0.17
CA ALA A 303 17.86 16.93 0.00
C ALA A 303 16.75 15.87 -0.03
N LYS A 304 15.77 15.97 0.89
CA LYS A 304 14.61 15.06 0.91
C LYS A 304 13.82 15.05 -0.41
N LYS A 305 13.67 16.19 -1.08
CA LYS A 305 12.92 16.29 -2.35
C LYS A 305 13.69 15.65 -3.50
N GLU A 306 15.01 15.77 -3.50
CA GLU A 306 15.86 15.26 -4.56
C GLU A 306 16.21 13.77 -4.39
N LEU A 307 16.39 13.30 -3.16
CA LEU A 307 16.65 11.89 -2.84
C LEU A 307 15.54 10.93 -3.31
N ILE A 308 14.36 11.44 -3.66
CA ILE A 308 13.28 10.66 -4.30
C ILE A 308 13.78 10.01 -5.59
N TRP A 309 14.55 10.75 -6.39
CA TRP A 309 15.06 10.28 -7.67
C TRP A 309 16.10 9.17 -7.49
N ASN A 310 17.02 9.35 -6.54
CA ASN A 310 17.97 8.32 -6.15
C ASN A 310 17.24 7.04 -5.73
N LEU A 311 16.21 7.16 -4.89
CA LEU A 311 15.44 6.02 -4.41
C LEU A 311 14.70 5.30 -5.55
N LYS A 312 14.12 6.05 -6.50
CA LYS A 312 13.47 5.47 -7.68
C LYS A 312 14.44 4.70 -8.57
N LEU A 313 15.63 5.24 -8.80
CA LEU A 313 16.68 4.57 -9.55
C LEU A 313 17.10 3.27 -8.84
N MET A 314 17.31 3.33 -7.53
CA MET A 314 17.59 2.14 -6.73
C MET A 314 16.48 1.10 -6.80
N PHE A 315 15.20 1.50 -6.80
CA PHE A 315 14.08 0.56 -6.95
C PHE A 315 14.00 -0.06 -8.35
N LEU A 316 14.31 0.69 -9.41
CA LEU A 316 14.40 0.17 -10.77
C LEU A 316 15.43 -0.97 -10.87
N TYR A 317 16.65 -0.72 -10.37
CA TYR A 317 17.71 -1.73 -10.40
C TYR A 317 17.44 -2.91 -9.46
N ASN A 318 16.87 -2.66 -8.27
CA ASN A 318 16.47 -3.77 -7.40
C ASN A 318 15.37 -4.62 -8.02
N TYR A 319 14.45 -4.02 -8.76
CA TYR A 319 13.44 -4.78 -9.51
C TYR A 319 14.11 -5.64 -10.59
N PHE A 320 15.03 -5.06 -11.37
CA PHE A 320 15.78 -5.79 -12.38
C PHE A 320 16.58 -6.97 -11.82
N ILE A 321 17.30 -6.76 -10.70
CA ILE A 321 18.15 -7.79 -10.10
C ILE A 321 17.32 -8.85 -9.38
N ASN A 322 16.38 -8.45 -8.51
CA ASN A 322 15.67 -9.40 -7.64
C ASN A 322 14.41 -9.98 -8.26
N VAL A 323 13.58 -9.11 -8.86
CA VAL A 323 12.28 -9.54 -9.39
C VAL A 323 12.47 -10.26 -10.72
N LEU A 324 13.32 -9.69 -11.57
CA LEU A 324 13.64 -10.26 -12.88
C LEU A 324 14.87 -11.18 -12.87
N LYS A 325 15.44 -11.46 -11.69
CA LYS A 325 16.57 -12.40 -11.48
C LYS A 325 17.82 -12.06 -12.31
N ASN A 326 18.13 -10.77 -12.45
CA ASN A 326 19.33 -10.26 -13.11
C ASN A 326 19.59 -10.88 -14.50
N PRO A 327 18.68 -10.67 -15.48
CA PRO A 327 18.78 -11.32 -16.78
C PRO A 327 19.99 -10.79 -17.55
N LYS A 328 20.80 -11.69 -18.13
CA LYS A 328 22.04 -11.33 -18.84
C LYS A 328 21.82 -10.92 -20.30
N ASN A 329 20.65 -11.22 -20.85
CA ASN A 329 20.33 -11.01 -22.27
C ASN A 329 18.82 -10.83 -22.50
N LYS A 330 18.45 -10.42 -23.73
CA LYS A 330 17.06 -10.23 -24.17
C LYS A 330 16.18 -11.46 -23.86
N ASN A 331 16.68 -12.67 -24.13
CA ASN A 331 15.88 -13.89 -24.01
C ASN A 331 15.55 -14.21 -22.55
N GLU A 332 16.54 -14.12 -21.66
CA GLU A 332 16.34 -14.27 -20.22
C GLU A 332 15.40 -13.21 -19.66
N LEU A 333 15.56 -11.95 -20.10
CA LEU A 333 14.68 -10.85 -19.67
C LEU A 333 13.23 -11.14 -20.03
N ILE A 334 12.96 -11.49 -21.29
CA ILE A 334 11.61 -11.78 -21.78
C ILE A 334 10.99 -12.95 -21.03
N LYS A 335 11.76 -14.03 -20.82
CA LYS A 335 11.32 -15.20 -20.05
C LYS A 335 10.94 -14.80 -18.62
N ASN A 336 11.77 -14.02 -17.94
CA ASN A 336 11.51 -13.61 -16.57
C ASN A 336 10.34 -12.62 -16.46
N MET A 337 10.22 -11.66 -17.38
CA MET A 337 9.07 -10.75 -17.45
C MET A 337 7.76 -11.49 -17.70
N SER A 338 7.74 -12.48 -18.61
CA SER A 338 6.55 -13.27 -18.89
C SER A 338 6.08 -14.09 -17.68
N LYS A 339 7.00 -14.66 -16.89
CA LYS A 339 6.68 -15.40 -15.66
C LYS A 339 6.03 -14.53 -14.58
N GLN A 340 6.39 -13.25 -14.53
CA GLN A 340 5.87 -12.29 -13.55
C GLN A 340 4.61 -11.55 -14.05
N SER A 341 4.20 -11.82 -15.29
CA SER A 341 3.17 -11.09 -16.01
C SER A 341 2.11 -12.04 -16.54
N ARG A 342 1.00 -11.49 -17.03
CA ARG A 342 0.06 -12.26 -17.84
C ARG A 342 0.51 -12.35 -19.30
N VAL A 343 1.43 -11.47 -19.71
CA VAL A 343 1.90 -11.27 -21.10
C VAL A 343 2.84 -12.40 -21.54
N GLU A 344 2.50 -13.03 -22.66
CA GLU A 344 3.26 -14.12 -23.28
C GLU A 344 4.63 -13.65 -23.79
N GLU A 345 5.62 -14.56 -23.82
CA GLU A 345 6.99 -14.26 -24.28
C GLU A 345 7.03 -13.70 -25.70
N ASN A 346 6.23 -14.24 -26.62
CA ASN A 346 6.20 -13.79 -28.02
C ASN A 346 5.72 -12.33 -28.16
N VAL A 347 4.83 -11.89 -27.27
CA VAL A 347 4.39 -10.49 -27.22
C VAL A 347 5.53 -9.60 -26.74
N TYR A 348 6.23 -10.01 -25.67
CA TYR A 348 7.39 -9.26 -25.19
C TYR A 348 8.54 -9.22 -26.21
N LYS A 349 8.76 -10.29 -27.01
CA LYS A 349 9.72 -10.28 -28.13
C LYS A 349 9.40 -9.19 -29.14
N LYS A 350 8.14 -9.12 -29.59
CA LYS A 350 7.66 -8.06 -30.50
C LYS A 350 7.77 -6.66 -29.88
N MET A 351 7.39 -6.51 -28.60
CA MET A 351 7.54 -5.24 -27.88
C MET A 351 9.01 -4.80 -27.84
N PHE A 352 9.94 -5.70 -27.56
CA PHE A 352 11.37 -5.40 -27.52
C PHE A 352 11.88 -4.94 -28.89
N GLU A 353 11.48 -5.60 -29.96
CA GLU A 353 11.87 -5.22 -31.33
C GLU A 353 11.33 -3.85 -31.74
N ILE A 354 10.07 -3.56 -31.44
CA ILE A 354 9.47 -2.24 -31.67
C ILE A 354 10.19 -1.17 -30.85
N PHE A 355 10.45 -1.46 -29.57
CA PHE A 355 11.14 -0.54 -28.67
C PHE A 355 12.55 -0.22 -29.16
N ASN A 356 13.30 -1.25 -29.59
CA ASN A 356 14.68 -1.11 -30.03
C ASN A 356 14.83 -0.22 -31.28
N LYS A 357 13.80 -0.17 -32.13
CA LYS A 357 13.73 0.70 -33.32
C LYS A 357 13.13 2.08 -33.05
N SER A 358 12.69 2.35 -31.81
CA SER A 358 11.97 3.59 -31.48
C SER A 358 12.86 4.62 -30.80
N SER A 359 12.52 5.91 -30.96
CA SER A 359 13.14 7.01 -30.21
C SER A 359 12.95 6.91 -28.69
N LYS A 360 11.97 6.12 -28.23
CA LYS A 360 11.72 5.87 -26.81
C LYS A 360 12.87 5.11 -26.14
N LYS A 361 13.65 4.32 -26.88
CA LYS A 361 14.85 3.66 -26.34
C LYS A 361 15.82 4.68 -25.77
N GLU A 362 16.26 5.61 -26.61
CA GLU A 362 17.23 6.64 -26.23
C GLU A 362 16.65 7.68 -25.25
N GLU A 363 15.32 7.90 -25.27
CA GLU A 363 14.65 8.68 -24.22
C GLU A 363 14.78 8.01 -22.84
N MET A 364 14.46 6.71 -22.74
CA MET A 364 14.51 5.99 -21.46
C MET A 364 15.94 5.85 -20.92
N LYS A 365 16.92 5.61 -21.80
CA LYS A 365 18.33 5.60 -21.43
C LYS A 365 18.79 6.90 -20.81
N ARG A 366 18.49 8.03 -21.48
CA ARG A 366 18.80 9.36 -20.95
C ARG A 366 18.20 9.57 -19.57
N LYS A 367 16.91 9.25 -19.38
CA LYS A 367 16.28 9.33 -18.05
C LYS A 367 17.02 8.52 -16.98
N ILE A 368 17.53 7.34 -17.30
CA ILE A 368 18.32 6.52 -16.36
C ILE A 368 19.67 7.18 -16.08
N GLN A 369 20.40 7.57 -17.12
CA GLN A 369 21.73 8.18 -17.02
C GLN A 369 21.68 9.53 -16.29
N ASP A 370 20.73 10.40 -16.61
CA ASP A 370 20.53 11.70 -15.96
C ASP A 370 20.32 11.52 -14.44
N ASN A 371 19.58 10.50 -14.02
CA ASN A 371 19.36 10.24 -12.59
C ASN A 371 20.53 9.51 -11.93
N LEU A 372 21.37 8.80 -12.68
CA LEU A 372 22.60 8.17 -12.18
C LEU A 372 23.70 9.22 -11.92
N GLN A 373 23.82 10.20 -12.83
CA GLN A 373 24.82 11.26 -12.76
C GLN A 373 24.48 12.37 -11.76
N LYS A 374 23.22 12.44 -11.28
CA LYS A 374 22.81 13.42 -10.26
C LYS A 374 23.67 13.31 -9.01
N GLU A 375 24.35 14.39 -8.69
CA GLU A 375 25.09 14.52 -7.44
C GLU A 375 24.18 14.97 -6.32
N TYR A 376 24.15 14.18 -5.24
CA TYR A 376 23.40 14.52 -4.02
C TYR A 376 24.33 15.14 -2.98
N ASN A 377 25.14 16.12 -3.38
CA ASN A 377 25.98 16.91 -2.50
C ASN A 377 25.22 18.20 -2.11
N PHE A 378 24.56 18.16 -0.95
CA PHE A 378 23.85 19.31 -0.39
C PHE A 378 24.56 19.87 0.84
N TYR A 379 25.90 19.77 0.93
CA TYR A 379 26.66 20.47 1.96
C TYR A 379 26.66 21.98 1.71
#